data_AF-A0A7V1RHL4-F1
#
_entry.id   AF-A0A7V1RHL4-F1
#
_cell.length_a   1.000
_cell.length_b   1.000
_cell.length_c   1.000
_cell.angle_alpha   90.00
_cell.angle_beta   90.00
_cell.angle_gamma   90.00
#
_symmetry.space_group_name_H-M   'P 1'
#
loop_
_entity.id
_entity.type
_entity.pdbx_description
1 polymer ?
#
loop_
_entity_poly.entity_id
_entity_poly.type
_entity_poly.pdbx_seq_one_letter_code
_entity_poly.pdbx_strand_id
1 'polypeptide(L)'
;MADGIDDLHQEERLGLDTLAEEYQRRHGVAIEFIKSMVGAGEEYSNAAARAVVSPNGAWFECVDLPMEFSGTAGAPVTRRFVDDAEAVRLLTGLNELASHPEEGVRNVGLFALYTRRGILDGRGVWAVQADVTQDSGARPVTVGAFRPGVLPLVFRCRVDSDREVQGLGIRRGVVFCLAGVGERCLVVEMPHEGVDVRDLGTAPGSPVRQ
;
A
#
# COMPACT_ATOMS: atom_id res chain seq x y z
N MET A 1 24.66 -1.60 -8.20
CA MET A 1 24.21 -1.25 -9.56
C MET A 1 23.07 -0.26 -9.38
N ALA A 2 23.17 0.91 -10.02
CA ALA A 2 22.15 1.95 -9.92
C ALA A 2 20.89 1.47 -10.65
N ASP A 3 19.86 1.12 -9.88
CA ASP A 3 18.51 0.85 -10.37
C ASP A 3 17.62 2.00 -9.86
N GLY A 4 18.07 3.22 -10.16
CA GLY A 4 17.45 4.46 -9.74
C GLY A 4 16.47 4.97 -10.79
N ILE A 5 15.45 5.70 -10.35
CA ILE A 5 14.58 6.50 -11.22
C ILE A 5 15.38 7.58 -11.99
N ASP A 6 16.61 7.85 -11.55
CA ASP A 6 17.57 8.73 -12.20
C ASP A 6 17.99 8.26 -13.61
N ASP A 7 17.83 6.96 -13.92
CA ASP A 7 18.20 6.36 -15.21
C ASP A 7 17.01 6.23 -16.19
N LEU A 8 15.92 6.98 -15.97
CA LEU A 8 14.75 6.97 -16.86
C LEU A 8 15.01 7.72 -18.17
N HIS A 9 14.43 7.20 -19.25
CA HIS A 9 14.37 7.95 -20.51
C HIS A 9 13.49 9.18 -20.34
N GLN A 10 13.76 10.23 -21.13
CA GLN A 10 13.08 11.52 -21.02
C GLN A 10 11.55 11.39 -21.15
N GLU A 11 11.06 10.48 -22.01
CA GLU A 11 9.63 10.22 -22.19
C GLU A 11 8.98 9.58 -20.96
N GLU A 12 9.65 8.61 -20.32
CA GLU A 12 9.18 7.95 -19.10
C GLU A 12 9.10 8.96 -17.94
N ARG A 13 10.10 9.86 -17.87
CA ARG A 13 10.15 10.92 -16.87
C ARG A 13 9.02 11.94 -17.04
N LEU A 14 8.75 12.38 -18.27
CA LEU A 14 7.61 13.26 -18.57
C LEU A 14 6.26 12.60 -18.25
N GLY A 15 6.13 11.30 -18.52
CA GLY A 15 4.95 10.51 -18.15
C GLY A 15 4.73 10.47 -16.64
N LEU A 16 5.80 10.22 -15.87
CA LEU A 16 5.76 10.28 -14.41
C LEU A 16 5.39 11.65 -13.88
N ASP A 17 6.00 12.72 -14.42
CA ASP A 17 5.72 14.09 -14.00
C ASP A 17 4.23 14.42 -14.23
N THR A 18 3.67 14.00 -15.37
CA THR A 18 2.25 14.18 -15.66
C THR A 18 1.36 13.43 -14.67
N LEU A 19 1.67 12.16 -14.38
CA LEU A 19 0.94 11.36 -13.39
C LEU A 19 1.05 11.95 -11.98
N ALA A 20 2.24 12.45 -11.62
CA ALA A 20 2.48 13.12 -10.35
C ALA A 20 1.63 14.38 -10.19
N GLU A 21 1.56 15.21 -11.23
CA GLU A 21 0.73 16.40 -11.24
C GLU A 21 -0.76 16.07 -11.13
N GLU A 22 -1.23 15.05 -11.86
CA GLU A 22 -2.62 14.60 -11.79
C GLU A 22 -2.97 14.06 -10.39
N TYR A 23 -2.10 13.24 -9.82
CA TYR A 23 -2.28 12.68 -8.50
C TYR A 23 -2.28 13.77 -7.42
N GLN A 24 -1.32 14.70 -7.48
CA GLN A 24 -1.25 15.84 -6.56
C GLN A 24 -2.48 16.74 -6.70
N ARG A 25 -2.98 16.97 -7.92
CA ARG A 25 -4.19 17.76 -8.16
C ARG A 25 -5.43 17.10 -7.57
N ARG A 26 -5.53 15.77 -7.64
CA ARG A 26 -6.70 15.03 -7.14
C ARG A 26 -6.66 14.78 -5.63
N HIS A 27 -5.48 14.49 -5.08
CA HIS A 27 -5.34 13.93 -3.73
C HIS A 27 -4.44 14.73 -2.80
N GLY A 28 -3.66 15.69 -3.33
CA GLY A 28 -2.65 16.43 -2.55
C GLY A 28 -3.20 17.10 -1.29
N VAL A 29 -4.39 17.71 -1.37
CA VAL A 29 -5.03 18.34 -0.20
C VAL A 29 -5.35 17.33 0.89
N ALA A 30 -5.87 16.15 0.53
CA ALA A 30 -6.22 15.11 1.49
C ALA A 30 -4.97 14.46 2.11
N ILE A 31 -3.91 14.27 1.31
CA ILE A 31 -2.62 13.76 1.78
C ILE A 31 -2.00 14.71 2.81
N GLU A 32 -1.91 16.00 2.48
CA GLU A 32 -1.35 17.00 3.39
C GLU A 32 -2.19 17.15 4.66
N PHE A 33 -3.52 17.05 4.54
CA PHE A 33 -4.40 17.01 5.71
C PHE A 33 -4.07 15.80 6.61
N ILE A 34 -3.97 14.59 6.08
CA ILE A 34 -3.60 13.39 6.86
C ILE A 34 -2.22 13.55 7.49
N LYS A 35 -1.21 13.99 6.74
CA LYS A 35 0.15 14.23 7.25
C LYS A 35 0.16 15.23 8.40
N SER A 36 -0.60 16.33 8.28
CA SER A 36 -0.73 17.33 9.35
C SER A 36 -1.40 16.78 10.62
N MET A 37 -2.39 15.90 10.46
CA MET A 37 -3.13 15.30 11.57
C MET A 37 -2.31 14.22 12.29
N VAL A 38 -1.50 13.44 11.55
CA VAL A 38 -0.51 12.53 12.15
C VAL A 38 0.56 13.34 12.90
N GLY A 39 0.98 14.47 12.34
CA GLY A 39 1.92 15.39 12.98
C GLY A 39 3.35 14.84 13.07
N ALA A 40 4.11 15.35 14.05
CA ALA A 40 5.46 14.87 14.30
C ALA A 40 5.42 13.43 14.83
N GLY A 41 6.25 12.56 14.26
CA GLY A 41 6.37 11.15 14.64
C GLY A 41 7.77 10.64 14.38
N GLU A 42 7.94 9.34 14.56
CA GLU A 42 9.18 8.67 14.14
C GLU A 42 9.12 8.41 12.65
N GLU A 43 10.15 8.87 11.95
CA GLU A 43 10.33 8.67 10.52
C GLU A 43 11.13 7.40 10.27
N TYR A 44 10.65 6.60 9.31
CA TYR A 44 11.32 5.41 8.81
C TYR A 44 11.35 5.49 7.29
N SER A 45 12.45 5.08 6.70
CA SER A 45 12.59 5.11 5.25
C SER A 45 13.49 3.99 4.76
N ASN A 46 13.29 3.65 3.49
CA ASN A 46 14.22 2.83 2.73
C ASN A 46 14.35 3.43 1.31
N ALA A 47 14.94 2.68 0.40
CA ALA A 47 15.16 3.15 -0.97
C ALA A 47 13.87 3.41 -1.78
N ALA A 48 12.72 2.90 -1.35
CA ALA A 48 11.47 2.97 -2.12
C ALA A 48 10.32 3.69 -1.41
N ALA A 49 10.34 3.80 -0.08
CA ALA A 49 9.23 4.38 0.67
C ALA A 49 9.70 5.11 1.94
N ARG A 50 8.86 6.04 2.38
CA ARG A 50 8.97 6.73 3.66
C ARG A 50 7.68 6.54 4.44
N ALA A 51 7.80 6.33 5.74
CA ALA A 51 6.69 6.25 6.67
C ALA A 51 6.94 7.15 7.88
N VAL A 52 5.86 7.69 8.45
CA VAL A 52 5.88 8.34 9.76
C VAL A 52 4.84 7.67 10.64
N VAL A 53 5.24 7.36 11.87
CA VAL A 53 4.36 6.77 12.89
C VAL A 53 4.36 7.65 14.13
N SER A 54 3.18 8.06 14.59
CA SER A 54 2.99 8.88 15.78
C SER A 54 1.84 8.33 16.64
N PRO A 55 1.65 8.84 17.87
CA PRO A 55 0.47 8.51 18.67
C PRO A 55 -0.86 8.89 18.02
N ASN A 56 -0.85 9.82 17.06
CA ASN A 56 -2.04 10.33 16.39
C ASN A 56 -2.36 9.57 15.09
N GLY A 57 -1.49 8.67 14.64
CA GLY A 57 -1.69 7.91 13.41
C GLY A 57 -0.39 7.51 12.73
N ALA A 58 -0.52 7.09 11.47
CA ALA A 58 0.62 6.79 10.63
C ALA A 58 0.30 7.07 9.17
N TRP A 59 1.35 7.30 8.39
CA TRP A 59 1.26 7.30 6.94
C TRP A 59 2.53 6.69 6.33
N PHE A 60 2.40 6.20 5.10
CA PHE A 60 3.54 5.94 4.23
C PHE A 60 3.27 6.45 2.82
N GLU A 61 4.35 6.73 2.09
CA GLU A 61 4.34 7.08 0.69
C GLU A 61 5.53 6.44 -0.04
N CYS A 62 5.34 6.08 -1.31
CA CYS A 62 6.47 5.68 -2.14
C CYS A 62 7.28 6.91 -2.56
N VAL A 63 8.61 6.81 -2.45
CA VAL A 63 9.56 7.83 -2.88
C VAL A 63 9.65 7.81 -4.40
N ASP A 64 9.58 8.98 -5.03
CA ASP A 64 9.62 9.19 -6.49
C ASP A 64 8.48 8.51 -7.29
N LEU A 65 7.53 7.87 -6.60
CA LEU A 65 6.34 7.25 -7.17
C LEU A 65 5.11 7.78 -6.43
N PRO A 66 4.70 9.02 -6.72
CA PRO A 66 3.74 9.77 -5.91
C PRO A 66 2.34 9.14 -5.83
N MET A 67 2.05 8.11 -6.63
CA MET A 67 0.73 7.51 -6.75
C MET A 67 0.33 6.59 -5.58
N GLU A 68 1.29 6.14 -4.77
CA GLU A 68 1.04 5.19 -3.68
C GLU A 68 1.24 5.86 -2.32
N PHE A 69 0.11 6.29 -1.72
CA PHE A 69 0.02 6.84 -0.38
C PHE A 69 -0.98 6.03 0.43
N SER A 70 -0.73 5.84 1.72
CA SER A 70 -1.76 5.44 2.67
C SER A 70 -1.48 6.06 4.01
N GLY A 71 -2.53 6.52 4.68
CA GLY A 71 -2.41 7.00 6.04
C GLY A 71 -3.75 7.00 6.77
N THR A 72 -3.65 6.93 8.08
CA THR A 72 -4.76 7.10 9.01
C THR A 72 -4.37 8.11 10.06
N ALA A 73 -5.33 8.90 10.52
CA ALA A 73 -5.16 9.82 11.63
C ALA A 73 -6.34 9.73 12.59
N GLY A 74 -6.10 10.02 13.86
CA GLY A 74 -7.12 10.02 14.93
C GLY A 74 -7.43 8.65 15.53
N ALA A 75 -6.76 7.58 15.09
CA ALA A 75 -6.89 6.24 15.66
C ALA A 75 -5.52 5.72 16.14
N PRO A 76 -5.47 4.94 17.23
CA PRO A 76 -4.25 4.26 17.64
C PRO A 76 -3.74 3.35 16.53
N VAL A 77 -2.43 3.41 16.28
CA VAL A 77 -1.74 2.52 15.34
C VAL A 77 -0.81 1.60 16.13
N THR A 78 -0.67 0.37 15.66
CA THR A 78 0.30 -0.57 16.23
C THR A 78 1.48 -0.67 15.29
N ARG A 79 2.71 -0.66 15.83
CA ARG A 79 3.92 -0.90 15.06
C ARG A 79 4.81 -1.93 15.73
N ARG A 80 5.53 -2.71 14.93
CA ARG A 80 6.49 -3.71 15.40
C ARG A 80 7.60 -3.92 14.38
N PHE A 81 8.78 -4.29 14.89
CA PHE A 81 9.90 -4.68 14.06
C PHE A 81 10.00 -6.20 13.99
N VAL A 82 10.05 -6.72 12.78
CA VAL A 82 10.09 -8.16 12.48
C VAL A 82 11.31 -8.51 11.67
N ASP A 83 11.68 -9.80 11.66
CA ASP A 83 12.70 -10.30 10.74
C ASP A 83 12.13 -10.50 9.32
N ASP A 84 13.02 -10.67 8.35
CA ASP A 84 12.65 -10.85 6.94
C ASP A 84 11.76 -12.09 6.73
N ALA A 85 12.01 -13.16 7.48
CA ALA A 85 11.25 -14.40 7.35
C ALA A 85 9.80 -14.21 7.81
N GLU A 86 9.58 -13.45 8.88
CA GLU A 86 8.27 -13.07 9.36
C GLU A 86 7.55 -12.12 8.41
N ALA A 87 8.24 -11.11 7.86
CA ALA A 87 7.67 -10.21 6.86
C ALA A 87 7.22 -10.97 5.58
N VAL A 88 8.02 -11.94 5.13
CA VAL A 88 7.66 -12.82 3.99
C VAL A 88 6.46 -13.70 4.30
N ARG A 89 6.38 -14.28 5.52
CA ARG A 89 5.20 -15.05 5.95
C ARG A 89 3.94 -14.19 5.98
N LEU A 90 4.04 -12.97 6.51
CA LEU A 90 2.95 -12.00 6.53
C LEU A 90 2.47 -11.68 5.10
N LEU A 91 3.39 -11.33 4.19
CA LEU A 91 3.07 -11.05 2.79
C LEU A 91 2.40 -12.25 2.11
N THR A 92 2.87 -13.47 2.39
CA THR A 92 2.29 -14.69 1.81
C THR A 92 0.84 -14.89 2.26
N GLY A 93 0.57 -14.77 3.57
CA GLY A 93 -0.80 -14.85 4.10
C GLY A 93 -1.70 -13.74 3.56
N LEU A 94 -1.19 -12.52 3.40
CA LEU A 94 -1.92 -11.41 2.78
C LEU A 94 -2.26 -11.68 1.31
N ASN A 95 -1.35 -12.30 0.57
CA ASN A 95 -1.59 -12.67 -0.82
C ASN A 95 -2.63 -13.79 -0.93
N GLU A 96 -2.60 -14.77 -0.03
CA GLU A 96 -3.62 -15.81 0.07
C GLU A 96 -5.00 -15.21 0.35
N LEU A 97 -5.11 -14.33 1.35
CA LEU A 97 -6.33 -13.58 1.66
C LEU A 97 -6.82 -12.77 0.46
N ALA A 98 -5.93 -12.07 -0.24
CA ALA A 98 -6.32 -11.25 -1.38
C ALA A 98 -6.79 -12.08 -2.59
N SER A 99 -6.24 -13.28 -2.76
CA SER A 99 -6.59 -14.20 -3.84
C SER A 99 -7.85 -15.03 -3.51
N HIS A 100 -8.06 -15.32 -2.23
CA HIS A 100 -9.17 -16.11 -1.71
C HIS A 100 -9.75 -15.44 -0.46
N PRO A 101 -10.51 -14.34 -0.62
CA PRO A 101 -11.06 -13.61 0.51
C PRO A 101 -11.92 -14.51 1.40
N GLU A 102 -11.74 -14.37 2.72
CA GLU A 102 -12.55 -15.08 3.71
C GLU A 102 -14.01 -14.61 3.70
N GLU A 103 -14.91 -15.41 4.28
CA GLU A 103 -16.32 -15.02 4.43
C GLU A 103 -16.45 -13.74 5.27
N GLY A 104 -17.19 -12.76 4.75
CA GLY A 104 -17.40 -11.46 5.39
C GLY A 104 -16.37 -10.39 5.02
N VAL A 105 -15.33 -10.73 4.25
CA VAL A 105 -14.46 -9.73 3.61
C VAL A 105 -15.21 -9.12 2.43
N ARG A 106 -15.39 -7.79 2.46
CA ARG A 106 -16.01 -7.02 1.38
C ARG A 106 -14.99 -6.58 0.33
N ASN A 107 -13.84 -6.12 0.78
CA ASN A 107 -12.78 -5.62 -0.10
C ASN A 107 -11.42 -5.98 0.47
N VAL A 108 -10.51 -6.41 -0.40
CA VAL A 108 -9.11 -6.58 -0.08
C VAL A 108 -8.25 -6.08 -1.23
N GLY A 109 -7.23 -5.29 -0.90
CA GLY A 109 -6.28 -4.76 -1.87
C GLY A 109 -4.86 -4.96 -1.35
N LEU A 110 -4.05 -5.72 -2.07
CA LEU A 110 -2.63 -5.93 -1.75
C LEU A 110 -1.77 -5.27 -2.82
N PHE A 111 -0.75 -4.54 -2.37
CA PHE A 111 0.29 -3.94 -3.18
C PHE A 111 1.65 -4.36 -2.63
N ALA A 112 2.59 -4.73 -3.48
CA ALA A 112 3.96 -5.06 -3.14
C ALA A 112 4.92 -4.56 -4.22
N LEU A 113 5.97 -3.85 -3.80
CA LEU A 113 6.97 -3.24 -4.68
C LEU A 113 8.34 -3.87 -4.43
N TYR A 114 8.80 -4.69 -5.39
CA TYR A 114 10.08 -5.41 -5.31
C TYR A 114 11.28 -4.59 -5.79
N THR A 115 11.07 -3.63 -6.68
CA THR A 115 12.11 -2.74 -7.21
C THR A 115 11.58 -1.31 -7.28
N ARG A 116 12.45 -0.31 -7.19
CA ARG A 116 12.04 1.10 -7.27
C ARG A 116 11.34 1.43 -8.59
N ARG A 117 11.71 0.75 -9.69
CA ARG A 117 11.08 0.91 -11.01
C ARG A 117 9.86 0.02 -11.23
N GLY A 118 9.44 -0.74 -10.23
CA GLY A 118 8.45 -1.80 -10.39
C GLY A 118 7.08 -1.34 -10.91
N ILE A 119 6.65 -0.13 -10.51
CA ILE A 119 5.41 0.46 -11.01
C ILE A 119 5.54 0.86 -12.49
N LEU A 120 6.72 1.33 -12.91
CA LEU A 120 6.98 1.81 -14.26
C LEU A 120 7.09 0.67 -15.27
N ASP A 121 7.82 -0.38 -14.89
CA ASP A 121 8.08 -1.50 -15.78
C ASP A 121 7.00 -2.59 -15.70
N GLY A 122 6.12 -2.54 -14.69
CA GLY A 122 5.09 -3.53 -14.41
C GLY A 122 5.64 -4.91 -14.00
N ARG A 123 6.96 -5.05 -13.84
CA ARG A 123 7.67 -6.30 -13.54
C ARG A 123 8.12 -6.36 -12.10
N GLY A 124 8.46 -5.22 -11.50
CA GLY A 124 8.86 -5.10 -10.10
C GLY A 124 7.70 -4.84 -9.12
N VAL A 125 6.46 -5.02 -9.55
CA VAL A 125 5.26 -4.78 -8.74
C VAL A 125 4.37 -6.02 -8.71
N TRP A 126 3.63 -6.17 -7.63
CA TRP A 126 2.47 -7.03 -7.54
C TRP A 126 1.33 -6.23 -6.91
N ALA A 127 0.21 -6.12 -7.61
CA ALA A 127 -1.01 -5.56 -7.05
C ALA A 127 -2.18 -6.49 -7.35
N VAL A 128 -3.02 -6.71 -6.34
CA VAL A 128 -4.28 -7.44 -6.49
C VAL A 128 -5.38 -6.70 -5.74
N GLN A 129 -6.53 -6.55 -6.39
CA GLN A 129 -7.72 -5.98 -5.78
C GLN A 129 -8.90 -6.92 -6.01
N ALA A 130 -9.48 -7.41 -4.91
CA ALA A 130 -10.70 -8.19 -4.91
C ALA A 130 -11.82 -7.37 -4.25
N ASP A 131 -12.88 -7.11 -5.02
CA ASP A 131 -14.14 -6.59 -4.51
C ASP A 131 -15.16 -7.73 -4.49
N VAL A 132 -15.55 -8.12 -3.28
CA VAL A 132 -16.43 -9.27 -3.05
C VAL A 132 -17.91 -8.84 -3.05
N THR A 133 -18.18 -7.53 -2.99
CA THR A 133 -19.54 -7.00 -2.90
C THR A 133 -20.22 -6.82 -4.27
N GLN A 134 -19.43 -6.62 -5.33
CA GLN A 134 -19.94 -6.51 -6.70
C GLN A 134 -19.86 -7.87 -7.41
N ASP A 135 -21.00 -8.53 -7.55
CA ASP A 135 -21.25 -9.73 -8.36
C ASP A 135 -20.34 -10.94 -8.09
N SER A 136 -20.98 -12.05 -7.71
CA SER A 136 -20.44 -13.37 -7.35
C SER A 136 -19.63 -14.12 -8.44
N GLY A 137 -18.92 -13.41 -9.33
CA GLY A 137 -18.05 -13.97 -10.37
C GLY A 137 -16.97 -13.01 -10.91
N ALA A 138 -16.86 -11.77 -10.41
CA ALA A 138 -15.79 -10.87 -10.83
C ALA A 138 -14.43 -11.40 -10.34
N ARG A 139 -13.48 -11.60 -11.27
CA ARG A 139 -12.12 -12.00 -10.91
C ARG A 139 -11.36 -10.80 -10.31
N PRO A 140 -10.47 -11.02 -9.34
CA PRO A 140 -9.60 -9.97 -8.83
C PRO A 140 -8.84 -9.28 -9.97
N VAL A 141 -8.76 -7.96 -9.91
CA VAL A 141 -7.89 -7.19 -10.81
C VAL A 141 -6.46 -7.41 -10.34
N THR A 142 -5.58 -7.83 -11.24
CA THR A 142 -4.18 -8.14 -10.93
C THR A 142 -3.23 -7.39 -11.84
N VAL A 143 -2.11 -6.93 -11.28
CA VAL A 143 -1.02 -6.26 -12.00
C VAL A 143 0.31 -6.86 -11.55
N GLY A 144 1.17 -7.20 -12.52
CA GLY A 144 2.49 -7.77 -12.27
C GLY A 144 2.46 -9.23 -11.82
N ALA A 145 3.44 -9.64 -11.02
CA ALA A 145 3.56 -11.03 -10.56
C ALA A 145 4.03 -11.13 -9.11
N PHE A 146 3.31 -11.92 -8.31
CA PHE A 146 3.72 -12.28 -6.96
C PHE A 146 5.02 -13.11 -6.98
N ARG A 147 5.93 -12.84 -6.04
CA ARG A 147 7.23 -13.54 -5.93
C ARG A 147 7.32 -14.24 -4.58
N PRO A 148 6.90 -15.51 -4.47
CA PRO A 148 6.95 -16.26 -3.22
C PRO A 148 8.36 -16.30 -2.62
N GLY A 149 8.48 -16.10 -1.31
CA GLY A 149 9.77 -16.14 -0.62
C GLY A 149 10.66 -14.90 -0.82
N VAL A 150 10.26 -13.95 -1.66
CA VAL A 150 11.02 -12.72 -1.91
C VAL A 150 10.41 -11.58 -1.12
N LEU A 151 11.23 -10.89 -0.31
CA LEU A 151 10.81 -9.71 0.43
C LEU A 151 10.80 -8.49 -0.51
N PRO A 152 9.65 -7.83 -0.74
CA PRO A 152 9.62 -6.56 -1.46
C PRO A 152 10.17 -5.42 -0.59
N LEU A 153 10.52 -4.30 -1.22
CA LEU A 153 10.96 -3.08 -0.53
C LEU A 153 9.85 -2.50 0.34
N VAL A 154 8.61 -2.58 -0.14
CA VAL A 154 7.42 -2.19 0.63
C VAL A 154 6.24 -3.06 0.18
N PHE A 155 5.35 -3.39 1.11
CA PHE A 155 4.03 -3.91 0.78
C PHE A 155 2.95 -3.30 1.67
N ARG A 156 1.73 -3.28 1.15
CA ARG A 156 0.52 -2.75 1.80
C ARG A 156 -0.65 -3.66 1.51
N CYS A 157 -1.41 -4.04 2.54
CA CYS A 157 -2.71 -4.65 2.40
C CYS A 157 -3.78 -3.75 3.02
N ARG A 158 -4.80 -3.41 2.23
CA ARG A 158 -6.05 -2.81 2.69
C ARG A 158 -7.07 -3.93 2.86
N VAL A 159 -7.82 -3.89 3.96
CA VAL A 159 -8.92 -4.82 4.17
C VAL A 159 -10.15 -4.10 4.71
N ASP A 160 -11.30 -4.51 4.20
CA ASP A 160 -12.60 -4.17 4.74
C ASP A 160 -13.40 -5.46 4.94
N SER A 161 -13.61 -5.83 6.19
CA SER A 161 -14.34 -7.03 6.60
C SER A 161 -15.39 -6.70 7.66
N ASP A 162 -16.39 -7.57 7.83
CA ASP A 162 -17.31 -7.55 8.96
C ASP A 162 -16.73 -8.15 10.25
N ARG A 163 -15.67 -8.95 10.10
CA ARG A 163 -15.02 -9.68 11.20
C ARG A 163 -13.52 -9.44 11.18
N GLU A 164 -12.89 -9.66 12.31
CA GLU A 164 -11.43 -9.65 12.38
C GLU A 164 -10.86 -10.70 11.43
N VAL A 165 -9.91 -10.29 10.60
CA VAL A 165 -9.32 -11.15 9.58
C VAL A 165 -8.20 -11.97 10.19
N GLN A 166 -8.20 -13.27 9.92
CA GLN A 166 -7.23 -14.16 10.51
C GLN A 166 -5.80 -13.75 10.14
N GLY A 167 -4.93 -13.63 11.15
CA GLY A 167 -3.53 -13.26 10.96
C GLY A 167 -3.24 -11.77 10.81
N LEU A 168 -4.26 -10.91 10.70
CA LEU A 168 -4.09 -9.46 10.62
C LEU A 168 -4.44 -8.70 11.90
N GLY A 169 -5.25 -9.29 12.79
CA GLY A 169 -5.66 -8.62 14.03
C GLY A 169 -6.57 -7.39 13.82
N ILE A 170 -6.95 -7.09 12.57
CA ILE A 170 -7.82 -5.98 12.21
C ILE A 170 -9.01 -6.48 11.38
N ARG A 171 -10.18 -5.91 11.65
CA ARG A 171 -11.38 -6.08 10.81
C ARG A 171 -11.33 -5.18 9.59
N ARG A 172 -10.87 -3.95 9.78
CA ARG A 172 -10.96 -2.88 8.81
C ARG A 172 -9.75 -1.97 8.96
N GLY A 173 -9.07 -1.66 7.87
CA GLY A 173 -7.93 -0.76 7.87
C GLY A 173 -6.86 -1.12 6.87
N VAL A 174 -5.63 -0.74 7.20
CA VAL A 174 -4.45 -0.96 6.36
C VAL A 174 -3.34 -1.55 7.19
N VAL A 175 -2.64 -2.55 6.66
CA VAL A 175 -1.36 -3.03 7.17
C VAL A 175 -0.31 -2.73 6.13
N PHE A 176 0.83 -2.18 6.52
CA PHE A 176 1.98 -2.05 5.63
C PHE A 176 3.26 -2.55 6.27
N CYS A 177 4.22 -2.88 5.43
CA CYS A 177 5.56 -3.27 5.82
C CYS A 177 6.59 -2.53 4.98
N LEU A 178 7.58 -1.92 5.65
CA LEU A 178 8.79 -1.38 5.02
C LEU A 178 9.97 -2.31 5.34
N ALA A 179 10.61 -2.84 4.31
CA ALA A 179 11.79 -3.67 4.47
C ALA A 179 13.06 -2.83 4.71
N GLY A 180 14.05 -3.42 5.40
CA GLY A 180 15.38 -2.81 5.54
C GLY A 180 15.41 -1.49 6.31
N VAL A 181 14.50 -1.33 7.29
CA VAL A 181 14.56 -0.22 8.25
C VAL A 181 15.63 -0.57 9.30
N GLY A 182 16.87 -0.19 9.00
CA GLY A 182 18.04 -0.71 9.72
C GLY A 182 18.27 -2.18 9.39
N GLU A 183 18.21 -3.06 10.39
CA GLU A 183 18.41 -4.51 10.22
C GLU A 183 17.08 -5.30 10.26
N ARG A 184 15.93 -4.62 10.27
CA ARG A 184 14.61 -5.23 10.44
C ARG A 184 13.59 -4.67 9.48
N CYS A 185 12.45 -5.34 9.39
CA CYS A 185 11.27 -4.87 8.70
C CYS A 185 10.34 -4.15 9.69
N LEU A 186 9.85 -2.97 9.32
CA LEU A 186 8.82 -2.26 10.08
C LEU A 186 7.44 -2.71 9.59
N VAL A 187 6.62 -3.28 10.46
CA VAL A 187 5.20 -3.56 10.20
C VAL A 187 4.34 -2.59 10.99
N VAL A 188 3.35 -1.99 10.32
CA VAL A 188 2.40 -1.05 10.93
C VAL A 188 0.97 -1.46 10.59
N GLU A 189 0.13 -1.49 11.61
CA GLU A 189 -1.30 -1.80 11.53
C GLU A 189 -2.08 -0.51 11.84
N MET A 190 -2.89 -0.10 10.87
CA MET A 190 -3.68 1.12 10.87
C MET A 190 -5.17 0.76 10.85
N PRO A 191 -5.79 0.46 12.00
CA PRO A 191 -7.20 0.14 12.07
C PRO A 191 -8.05 1.35 11.66
N HIS A 192 -9.22 1.08 11.10
CA HIS A 192 -10.19 2.10 10.68
C HIS A 192 -11.59 1.75 11.16
N GLU A 193 -12.22 2.69 11.89
CA GLU A 193 -13.55 2.50 12.48
C GLU A 193 -14.70 3.09 11.65
N GLY A 194 -14.41 3.87 10.59
CA GLY A 194 -15.42 4.45 9.70
C GLY A 194 -16.05 3.44 8.74
N VAL A 195 -17.13 3.83 8.06
CA VAL A 195 -18.04 2.95 7.31
C VAL A 195 -17.40 2.26 6.09
N ASP A 196 -16.35 2.86 5.50
CA ASP A 196 -15.58 2.33 4.36
C ASP A 196 -14.09 2.63 4.54
N VAL A 197 -13.20 1.72 4.12
CA VAL A 197 -11.77 2.05 3.92
C VAL A 197 -11.59 2.54 2.50
N ARG A 198 -11.55 3.86 2.32
CA ARG A 198 -11.29 4.45 1.00
C ARG A 198 -9.81 4.74 0.86
N ASP A 199 -9.20 4.23 -0.21
CA ASP A 199 -7.93 4.76 -0.68
C ASP A 199 -8.22 6.13 -1.30
N LEU A 200 -7.35 7.10 -1.05
CA LEU A 200 -7.44 8.39 -1.73
C LEU A 200 -7.42 8.18 -3.25
N GLY A 201 -6.69 7.16 -3.75
CA GLY A 201 -6.64 6.80 -5.17
C GLY A 201 -7.91 6.16 -5.75
N THR A 202 -8.86 5.71 -4.92
CA THR A 202 -10.13 5.09 -5.37
C THR A 202 -11.28 6.10 -5.36
N ALA A 203 -11.23 7.11 -6.23
CA ALA A 203 -12.41 7.89 -6.57
C ALA A 203 -13.20 7.19 -7.71
N PRO A 204 -14.54 7.21 -7.69
CA PRO A 204 -15.34 6.68 -8.79
C PRO A 204 -15.22 7.60 -9.99
N GLY A 205 -14.62 7.13 -11.08
CA GLY A 205 -14.63 7.83 -12.36
C GLY A 205 -13.31 7.83 -13.11
N SER A 206 -12.89 6.67 -13.62
CA SER A 206 -12.23 6.63 -14.93
C SER A 206 -13.26 6.12 -15.93
N PRO A 207 -13.64 6.90 -16.97
CA PRO A 207 -14.50 6.37 -18.01
C PRO A 207 -13.74 5.28 -18.75
N VAL A 208 -14.34 4.09 -18.81
CA VAL A 208 -13.95 3.05 -19.76
C VAL A 208 -14.05 3.69 -21.15
N ARG A 209 -12.90 3.99 -21.78
CA ARG A 209 -12.88 4.25 -23.21
C ARG A 209 -13.16 2.92 -23.90
N GLN A 210 -14.35 2.83 -24.50
CA GLN A 210 -14.68 1.82 -25.50
C GLN A 210 -13.78 1.99 -26.73
#